data_AF-A0A948F8W4-F1
#
_entry.id   AF-A0A948F8W4-F1
#
_cell.length_a   1.000
_cell.length_b   1.000
_cell.length_c   1.000
_cell.angle_alpha   90.00
_cell.angle_beta   90.00
_cell.angle_gamma   90.00
#
_symmetry.space_group_name_H-M   'P 1'
#
loop_
_entity.id
_entity.type
_entity.pdbx_description
1 polymer ?
#
loop_
_entity_poly.entity_id
_entity_poly.type
_entity_poly.pdbx_seq_one_letter_code
_entity_poly.pdbx_strand_id
1 'polypeptide(L)'
;MIFLDEETRADSFPILSELCKYFLDVPTECPYGLPFVAIYRQARFETISEDVMQQLFAAGFRRNGNCFYTMQCRGCNACVPIRMNPTQFKPNRNQKRVSMRNKDVEVSVCSMSMENSNLALLNRFLDTRYPGRGNDALGYYSGFFLSTFGNTFEIRYKVAGELLGIAIVDICASLLNAVYFYFNPDEEKRSLGTFNILTLIELGKQQGIEDLYLGYWIEDIQAMSYKAAFKPHYLLQDGQWHLVDRKSVKAKMHLISNS
;
A
#
# COMPACT_ATOMS: atom_id res chain seq x y z
N MET A 1 -13.34 -15.20 -19.01
CA MET A 1 -12.07 -15.89 -19.30
C MET A 1 -11.28 -14.96 -20.21
N ILE A 2 -10.45 -14.10 -19.63
CA ILE A 2 -9.43 -13.32 -20.36
C ILE A 2 -8.24 -13.28 -19.41
N PHE A 3 -7.35 -14.25 -19.55
CA PHE A 3 -5.96 -14.01 -19.17
C PHE A 3 -5.47 -13.04 -20.23
N LEU A 4 -5.26 -11.77 -19.88
CA LEU A 4 -4.46 -10.91 -20.73
C LEU A 4 -3.07 -11.54 -20.77
N ASP A 5 -2.57 -11.83 -21.97
CA ASP A 5 -1.25 -12.40 -22.20
C ASP A 5 -0.20 -11.56 -21.47
N GLU A 6 0.66 -12.24 -20.70
CA GLU A 6 1.80 -11.63 -19.99
C GLU A 6 2.68 -10.80 -20.93
N GLU A 7 2.68 -11.12 -22.23
CA GLU A 7 3.36 -10.38 -23.30
C GLU A 7 2.94 -8.90 -23.34
N THR A 8 1.64 -8.59 -23.25
CA THR A 8 1.17 -7.19 -23.35
C THR A 8 1.60 -6.29 -22.18
N ARG A 9 1.82 -6.86 -20.98
CA ARG A 9 2.32 -6.13 -19.81
C ARG A 9 3.85 -6.04 -19.80
N ALA A 10 4.51 -7.02 -20.39
CA ALA A 10 5.96 -7.08 -20.52
C ALA A 10 6.51 -6.10 -21.58
N ASP A 11 5.75 -5.82 -22.63
CA ASP A 11 6.15 -4.89 -23.70
C ASP A 11 6.40 -3.45 -23.22
N SER A 12 5.72 -3.02 -22.14
CA SER A 12 5.93 -1.70 -21.55
C SER A 12 7.11 -1.64 -20.56
N PHE A 13 7.61 -2.80 -20.12
CA PHE A 13 8.68 -2.93 -19.13
C PHE A 13 9.58 -4.13 -19.48
N PRO A 14 10.57 -3.96 -20.38
CA PRO A 14 11.35 -5.06 -20.93
C PRO A 14 11.98 -5.97 -19.86
N ILE A 15 12.43 -5.40 -18.73
CA ILE A 15 13.04 -6.17 -17.63
C ILE A 15 12.06 -7.13 -16.94
N LEU A 16 10.77 -6.85 -16.99
CA LEU A 16 9.77 -7.72 -16.38
C LEU A 16 9.63 -9.03 -17.15
N SER A 17 9.77 -8.99 -18.49
CA SER A 17 9.79 -10.23 -19.31
C SER A 17 10.88 -11.20 -18.82
N GLU A 18 12.06 -10.67 -18.48
CA GLU A 18 13.20 -11.46 -18.01
C GLU A 18 13.04 -11.92 -16.56
N LEU A 19 12.43 -11.09 -15.71
CA LEU A 19 12.26 -11.38 -14.29
C LEU A 19 11.10 -12.34 -14.02
N CYS A 20 10.04 -12.30 -14.81
CA CYS A 20 8.81 -13.08 -14.60
C CYS A 20 9.04 -14.60 -14.47
N LYS A 21 10.11 -15.13 -15.09
CA LYS A 21 10.52 -16.55 -14.98
C LYS A 21 10.97 -16.98 -13.57
N TYR A 22 11.34 -16.04 -12.71
CA TYR A 22 11.73 -16.30 -11.33
C TYR A 22 10.57 -16.21 -10.34
N PHE A 23 9.38 -15.79 -10.81
CA PHE A 23 8.20 -15.71 -9.97
C PHE A 23 7.51 -17.05 -9.88
N LEU A 24 7.12 -17.42 -8.67
CA LEU A 24 6.41 -18.65 -8.37
C LEU A 24 5.00 -18.32 -7.88
N ASP A 25 4.05 -19.17 -8.24
CA ASP A 25 2.68 -19.09 -7.74
C ASP A 25 2.57 -19.80 -6.39
N VAL A 26 2.25 -19.04 -5.35
CA VAL A 26 2.05 -19.57 -3.99
C VAL A 26 0.59 -19.44 -3.61
N PRO A 27 -0.18 -20.55 -3.61
CA PRO A 27 -1.58 -20.54 -3.21
C PRO A 27 -1.72 -20.47 -1.68
N THR A 28 -2.70 -19.72 -1.20
CA THR A 28 -3.06 -19.60 0.22
C THR A 28 -4.52 -19.18 0.38
N GLU A 29 -5.03 -19.18 1.61
CA GLU A 29 -6.32 -18.58 1.91
C GLU A 29 -6.30 -17.08 1.63
N CYS A 30 -7.42 -16.52 1.17
CA CYS A 30 -7.49 -15.09 0.91
C CYS A 30 -7.16 -14.29 2.19
N PRO A 31 -6.11 -13.45 2.18
CA PRO A 31 -5.75 -12.63 3.36
C PRO A 31 -6.85 -11.64 3.72
N TYR A 32 -7.75 -11.38 2.77
CA TYR A 32 -8.85 -10.45 2.87
C TYR A 32 -10.20 -11.12 3.20
N GLY A 33 -10.21 -12.44 3.43
CA GLY A 33 -11.42 -13.19 3.82
C GLY A 33 -12.44 -13.39 2.71
N LEU A 34 -12.08 -13.13 1.45
CA LEU A 34 -12.95 -13.43 0.31
C LEU A 34 -12.95 -14.94 0.03
N PRO A 35 -14.04 -15.49 -0.54
CA PRO A 35 -14.20 -16.94 -0.77
C PRO A 35 -13.44 -17.44 -2.01
N PHE A 36 -12.16 -17.04 -2.13
CA PHE A 36 -11.27 -17.41 -3.21
C PHE A 36 -9.93 -17.90 -2.68
N VAL A 37 -9.29 -18.81 -3.40
CA VAL A 37 -7.87 -19.13 -3.16
C VAL A 37 -7.03 -17.96 -3.67
N ALA A 38 -6.29 -17.32 -2.78
CA ALA A 38 -5.33 -16.30 -3.14
C ALA A 38 -4.10 -16.95 -3.76
N ILE A 39 -3.65 -16.43 -4.91
CA ILE A 39 -2.40 -16.86 -5.55
C ILE A 39 -1.45 -15.68 -5.54
N TYR A 40 -0.43 -15.76 -4.69
CA TYR A 40 0.67 -14.82 -4.69
C TYR A 40 1.68 -15.25 -5.74
N ARG A 41 1.69 -14.56 -6.89
CA ARG A 41 2.79 -14.72 -7.84
C ARG A 41 3.94 -13.86 -7.38
N GLN A 42 4.99 -14.49 -6.86
CA GLN A 42 6.00 -13.79 -6.07
C GLN A 42 7.43 -14.28 -6.30
N ALA A 43 8.40 -13.38 -6.11
CA ALA A 43 9.83 -13.67 -6.14
C ALA A 43 10.55 -12.95 -5.00
N ARG A 44 11.56 -13.61 -4.42
CA ARG A 44 12.40 -13.05 -3.36
C ARG A 44 13.71 -12.53 -3.94
N PHE A 45 14.18 -11.42 -3.41
CA PHE A 45 15.39 -10.75 -3.85
C PHE A 45 16.27 -10.44 -2.63
N GLU A 46 17.58 -10.59 -2.77
CA GLU A 46 18.52 -10.11 -1.74
C GLU A 46 18.81 -8.62 -1.93
N THR A 47 19.00 -8.21 -3.18
CA THR A 47 19.20 -6.84 -3.60
C THR A 47 18.43 -6.56 -4.88
N ILE A 48 18.05 -5.30 -5.08
CA ILE A 48 17.41 -4.84 -6.31
C ILE A 48 17.79 -3.38 -6.54
N SER A 49 18.01 -2.98 -7.79
CA SER A 49 18.25 -1.58 -8.09
C SER A 49 16.97 -0.76 -7.95
N GLU A 50 17.10 0.53 -7.66
CA GLU A 50 15.96 1.45 -7.60
C GLU A 50 15.18 1.45 -8.93
N ASP A 51 15.85 1.41 -10.08
CA ASP A 51 15.20 1.40 -11.38
C ASP A 51 14.29 0.18 -11.59
N VAL A 52 14.75 -1.02 -11.19
CA VAL A 52 13.92 -2.23 -11.28
C VAL A 52 12.77 -2.17 -10.29
N MET A 53 13.02 -1.67 -9.07
CA MET A 53 11.97 -1.46 -8.08
C MET A 53 10.87 -0.51 -8.59
N GLN A 54 11.25 0.60 -9.23
CA GLN A 54 10.31 1.54 -9.84
C GLN A 54 9.47 0.89 -10.94
N GLN A 55 10.09 0.09 -11.81
CA GLN A 55 9.37 -0.65 -12.87
C GLN A 55 8.41 -1.70 -12.30
N LEU A 56 8.80 -2.43 -11.25
CA LEU A 56 7.94 -3.39 -10.58
C LEU A 56 6.70 -2.70 -9.96
N PHE A 57 6.88 -1.59 -9.24
CA PHE A 57 5.75 -0.83 -8.70
C PHE A 57 4.86 -0.25 -9.81
N ALA A 58 5.46 0.29 -10.87
CA ALA A 58 4.73 0.82 -12.03
C ALA A 58 3.91 -0.27 -12.74
N ALA A 59 4.40 -1.50 -12.76
CA ALA A 59 3.65 -2.65 -13.27
C ALA A 59 2.63 -3.20 -12.26
N GLY A 60 2.50 -2.63 -11.06
CA GLY A 60 1.50 -3.04 -10.06
C GLY A 60 1.95 -4.13 -9.11
N PHE A 61 3.25 -4.44 -9.04
CA PHE A 61 3.77 -5.28 -7.98
C PHE A 61 3.65 -4.59 -6.63
N ARG A 62 3.44 -5.41 -5.60
CA ARG A 62 3.48 -5.02 -4.20
C ARG A 62 4.75 -5.60 -3.59
N ARG A 63 5.24 -4.96 -2.55
CA ARG A 63 6.35 -5.46 -1.74
C ARG A 63 5.81 -6.03 -0.42
N ASN A 64 6.37 -7.15 0.00
CA ASN A 64 6.24 -7.66 1.36
C ASN A 64 7.57 -8.28 1.80
N GLY A 65 8.26 -7.67 2.77
CA GLY A 65 9.64 -8.04 3.06
C GLY A 65 10.53 -7.95 1.83
N ASN A 66 11.43 -8.90 1.71
CA ASN A 66 12.33 -9.00 0.56
C ASN A 66 11.67 -9.71 -0.65
N CYS A 67 10.35 -9.55 -0.81
CA CYS A 67 9.58 -10.20 -1.85
C CYS A 67 8.71 -9.21 -2.61
N PHE A 68 8.70 -9.30 -3.95
CA PHE A 68 7.69 -8.66 -4.79
C PHE A 68 6.62 -9.66 -5.18
N TYR A 69 5.36 -9.23 -5.24
CA TYR A 69 4.25 -10.08 -5.62
C TYR A 69 3.15 -9.34 -6.37
N THR A 70 2.37 -10.10 -7.14
CA THR A 70 1.03 -9.71 -7.61
C THR A 70 0.03 -10.80 -7.25
N MET A 71 -1.26 -10.44 -7.17
CA MET A 71 -2.33 -11.42 -6.97
C MET A 71 -2.79 -11.96 -8.32
N GLN A 72 -2.73 -13.28 -8.50
CA GLN A 72 -3.21 -13.99 -9.71
C GLN A 72 -4.32 -15.00 -9.37
N CYS A 73 -5.27 -14.58 -8.54
CA CYS A 73 -6.34 -15.45 -8.04
C CYS A 73 -7.26 -15.93 -9.18
N ARG A 74 -7.62 -17.22 -9.19
CA ARG A 74 -8.59 -17.74 -10.16
C ARG A 74 -10.00 -17.24 -9.82
N GLY A 75 -10.65 -16.59 -10.78
CA GLY A 75 -12.03 -16.10 -10.62
C GLY A 75 -12.20 -14.87 -9.73
N CYS A 76 -11.11 -14.19 -9.35
CA CYS A 76 -11.15 -12.98 -8.53
C CYS A 76 -10.11 -11.95 -9.00
N ASN A 77 -10.56 -10.71 -9.19
CA ASN A 77 -9.76 -9.55 -9.60
C ASN A 77 -9.90 -8.37 -8.62
N ALA A 78 -10.29 -8.64 -7.38
CA ALA A 78 -10.66 -7.61 -6.40
C ALA A 78 -9.48 -6.72 -5.95
N CYS A 79 -8.25 -7.25 -5.98
CA CYS A 79 -7.03 -6.54 -5.55
C CYS A 79 -6.52 -5.60 -6.63
N VAL A 80 -6.96 -4.33 -6.62
CA VAL A 80 -6.58 -3.33 -7.63
C VAL A 80 -5.49 -2.41 -7.10
N PRO A 81 -4.28 -2.37 -7.70
CA PRO A 81 -3.25 -1.40 -7.30
C PRO A 81 -3.74 0.04 -7.43
N ILE A 82 -3.46 0.85 -6.41
CA ILE A 82 -3.80 2.27 -6.36
C ILE A 82 -2.55 3.11 -6.11
N ARG A 83 -2.40 4.18 -6.90
CA ARG A 83 -1.38 5.21 -6.71
C ARG A 83 -1.96 6.61 -6.89
N MET A 84 -1.21 7.63 -6.50
CA MET A 84 -1.57 9.02 -6.74
C MET A 84 -0.34 9.90 -6.85
N ASN A 85 -0.49 11.06 -7.48
CA ASN A 85 0.54 12.09 -7.48
C ASN A 85 0.35 13.05 -6.28
N PRO A 86 1.30 13.11 -5.33
CA PRO A 86 1.20 13.99 -4.16
C PRO A 86 1.03 15.47 -4.50
N THR A 87 1.72 15.97 -5.53
CA THR A 87 1.71 17.39 -5.92
C THR A 87 0.35 17.84 -6.46
N GLN A 88 -0.43 16.92 -7.05
CA GLN A 88 -1.75 17.19 -7.59
C GLN A 88 -2.88 17.07 -6.55
N PHE A 89 -2.57 16.54 -5.36
CA PHE A 89 -3.57 16.28 -4.33
C PHE A 89 -4.21 17.57 -3.79
N LYS A 90 -5.55 17.56 -3.73
CA LYS A 90 -6.35 18.60 -3.07
C LYS A 90 -7.22 18.00 -1.96
N PRO A 91 -7.03 18.39 -0.69
CA PRO A 91 -7.78 17.80 0.40
C PRO A 91 -9.27 18.19 0.35
N ASN A 92 -10.13 17.24 0.69
CA ASN A 92 -11.56 17.46 0.89
C ASN A 92 -11.85 17.91 2.35
N ARG A 93 -13.13 18.22 2.66
CA ARG A 93 -13.53 18.68 4.00
C ARG A 93 -13.18 17.69 5.10
N ASN A 94 -13.34 16.38 4.87
CA ASN A 94 -13.01 15.35 5.85
C ASN A 94 -11.50 15.25 6.09
N GLN A 95 -10.69 15.25 5.03
CA GLN A 95 -9.22 15.24 5.13
C GLN A 95 -8.68 16.47 5.86
N LYS A 96 -9.24 17.66 5.59
CA LYS A 96 -8.92 18.88 6.37
C LYS A 96 -9.26 18.71 7.85
N ARG A 97 -10.44 18.16 8.17
CA ARG A 97 -10.85 17.88 9.55
C ARG A 97 -9.92 16.88 10.24
N VAL A 98 -9.50 15.83 9.54
CA VAL A 98 -8.56 14.83 10.07
C VAL A 98 -7.20 15.45 10.35
N SER A 99 -6.67 16.29 9.44
CA SER A 99 -5.43 17.04 9.67
C SER A 99 -5.56 17.96 10.89
N MET A 100 -6.68 18.68 11.03
CA MET A 100 -6.93 19.55 12.19
C MET A 100 -7.02 18.78 13.51
N ARG A 101 -7.60 17.57 13.50
CA ARG A 101 -7.76 16.72 14.69
C ARG A 101 -6.44 16.17 15.22
N ASN A 102 -5.45 16.02 14.35
CA ASN A 102 -4.15 15.42 14.68
C ASN A 102 -3.02 16.47 14.73
N LYS A 103 -3.35 17.74 14.99
CA LYS A 103 -2.36 18.82 15.10
C LYS A 103 -1.43 18.66 16.32
N ASP A 104 -1.87 17.91 17.31
CA ASP A 104 -1.12 17.53 18.50
C ASP A 104 -0.16 16.35 18.25
N VAL A 105 -0.23 15.71 17.08
CA VAL A 105 0.60 14.55 16.75
C VAL A 105 1.95 15.01 16.21
N GLU A 106 3.01 14.65 16.92
CA GLU A 106 4.39 14.76 16.48
C GLU A 106 4.68 13.67 15.44
N VAL A 107 5.28 14.07 14.32
CA VAL A 107 5.63 13.18 13.21
C VAL A 107 7.14 13.26 12.97
N SER A 108 7.81 12.12 13.01
CA SER A 108 9.26 12.05 12.76
C SER A 108 9.61 10.93 11.79
N VAL A 109 10.51 11.23 10.85
CA VAL A 109 11.15 10.23 9.98
C VAL A 109 12.32 9.61 10.74
N CYS A 110 12.39 8.29 10.80
CA CYS A 110 13.39 7.56 11.56
C CYS A 110 13.94 6.39 10.74
N SER A 111 15.17 5.98 11.03
CA SER A 111 15.70 4.70 10.53
C SER A 111 14.89 3.53 11.08
N MET A 112 14.82 2.45 10.31
CA MET A 112 14.17 1.22 10.73
C MET A 112 14.74 0.70 12.05
N SER A 113 13.86 0.37 12.99
CA SER A 113 14.27 -0.18 14.29
C SER A 113 13.20 -1.06 14.91
N MET A 114 13.62 -2.01 15.75
CA MET A 114 12.73 -2.93 16.47
C MET A 114 12.86 -2.70 17.97
N GLU A 115 12.19 -1.67 18.47
CA GLU A 115 12.11 -1.36 19.90
C GLU A 115 10.96 -2.11 20.57
N ASN A 116 11.03 -2.28 21.90
CA ASN A 116 9.95 -2.90 22.68
C ASN A 116 8.61 -2.17 22.53
N SER A 117 8.63 -0.84 22.43
CA SER A 117 7.45 -0.01 22.17
C SER A 117 6.80 -0.33 20.82
N ASN A 118 7.62 -0.56 19.79
CA ASN A 118 7.17 -0.94 18.45
C ASN A 118 6.47 -2.31 18.49
N LEU A 119 7.12 -3.29 19.13
CA LEU A 119 6.58 -4.64 19.27
C LEU A 119 5.27 -4.66 20.05
N ALA A 120 5.20 -3.93 21.17
CA ALA A 120 4.01 -3.83 21.99
C ALA A 120 2.83 -3.19 21.24
N LEU A 121 3.08 -2.11 20.50
CA LEU A 121 2.05 -1.44 19.71
C LEU A 121 1.55 -2.34 18.56
N LEU A 122 2.46 -3.02 17.86
CA LEU A 122 2.10 -3.90 16.77
C LEU A 122 1.30 -5.12 17.24
N ASN A 123 1.69 -5.77 18.33
CA ASN A 123 0.91 -6.87 18.91
C ASN A 123 -0.52 -6.41 19.24
N ARG A 124 -0.66 -5.26 19.92
CA ARG A 124 -1.99 -4.70 20.23
C ARG A 124 -2.81 -4.46 18.96
N PHE A 125 -2.20 -3.91 17.92
CA PHE A 125 -2.86 -3.68 16.64
C PHE A 125 -3.30 -4.99 15.97
N LEU A 126 -2.42 -6.00 15.94
CA LEU A 126 -2.69 -7.31 15.35
C LEU A 126 -3.80 -8.05 16.10
N ASP A 127 -3.73 -8.10 17.43
CA ASP A 127 -4.73 -8.77 18.28
C ASP A 127 -6.12 -8.14 18.11
N THR A 128 -6.17 -6.81 17.95
CA THR A 128 -7.44 -6.09 17.80
C THR A 128 -8.03 -6.21 16.39
N ARG A 129 -7.19 -6.12 15.35
CA ARG A 129 -7.66 -6.08 13.95
C ARG A 129 -7.73 -7.45 13.28
N TYR A 130 -6.93 -8.40 13.73
CA TYR A 130 -6.78 -9.72 13.13
C TYR A 130 -6.72 -10.84 14.21
N PRO A 131 -7.73 -10.92 15.09
CA PRO A 131 -7.74 -11.90 16.18
C PRO A 131 -7.64 -13.33 15.62
N GLY A 132 -6.84 -14.17 16.28
CA GLY A 132 -6.73 -15.60 15.97
C GLY A 132 -5.94 -15.95 14.71
N ARG A 133 -5.24 -15.00 14.07
CA ARG A 133 -4.43 -15.27 12.87
C ARG A 133 -3.03 -15.80 13.13
N GLY A 134 -2.64 -15.99 14.40
CA GLY A 134 -1.33 -16.57 14.78
C GLY A 134 -0.12 -15.69 14.40
N ASN A 135 -0.36 -14.43 14.08
CA ASN A 135 0.67 -13.46 13.74
C ASN A 135 1.15 -12.72 14.98
N ASP A 136 2.45 -12.48 15.08
CA ASP A 136 3.04 -11.64 16.13
C ASP A 136 3.96 -10.56 15.56
N ALA A 137 4.24 -9.55 16.40
CA ALA A 137 5.08 -8.43 16.01
C ALA A 137 6.51 -8.85 15.64
N LEU A 138 7.05 -9.89 16.28
CA LEU A 138 8.43 -10.34 16.04
C LEU A 138 8.57 -10.94 14.64
N GLY A 139 7.61 -11.76 14.22
CA GLY A 139 7.52 -12.31 12.87
C GLY A 139 7.36 -11.20 11.82
N TYR A 140 6.52 -10.20 12.10
CA TYR A 140 6.39 -9.02 11.24
C TYR A 140 7.73 -8.27 11.07
N TYR A 141 8.41 -8.00 12.18
CA TYR A 141 9.68 -7.26 12.14
C TYR A 141 10.81 -8.03 11.47
N SER A 142 11.06 -9.26 11.92
CA SER A 142 12.16 -10.09 11.42
C SER A 142 11.94 -10.55 9.97
N GLY A 143 10.72 -10.93 9.62
CA GLY A 143 10.39 -11.48 8.30
C GLY A 143 10.03 -10.45 7.23
N PHE A 144 9.52 -9.27 7.62
CA PHE A 144 8.90 -8.35 6.65
C PHE A 144 9.39 -6.91 6.74
N PHE A 145 9.58 -6.35 7.94
CA PHE A 145 9.97 -4.93 8.04
C PHE A 145 11.48 -4.74 7.90
N LEU A 146 12.28 -5.53 8.63
CA LEU A 146 13.75 -5.46 8.58
C LEU A 146 14.36 -6.27 7.45
N SER A 147 13.64 -7.26 6.92
CA SER A 147 14.01 -7.94 5.68
C SER A 147 13.63 -7.06 4.49
N THR A 148 14.47 -6.05 4.21
CA THR A 148 14.29 -5.13 3.09
C THR A 148 15.56 -5.07 2.25
N PHE A 149 15.42 -4.77 0.96
CA PHE A 149 16.49 -4.70 -0.03
C PHE A 149 16.64 -3.30 -0.65
N GLY A 150 15.85 -2.33 -0.17
CA GLY A 150 15.83 -0.96 -0.68
C GLY A 150 15.86 0.07 0.44
N ASN A 151 15.75 1.34 0.04
CA ASN A 151 15.70 2.46 0.98
C ASN A 151 14.34 2.47 1.69
N THR A 152 14.28 1.78 2.83
CA THR A 152 13.10 1.72 3.70
C THR A 152 13.37 2.49 4.98
N PHE A 153 12.39 3.27 5.42
CA PHE A 153 12.42 3.99 6.68
C PHE A 153 11.07 3.88 7.38
N GLU A 154 11.02 4.33 8.62
CA GLU A 154 9.79 4.41 9.39
C GLU A 154 9.39 5.86 9.68
N ILE A 155 8.09 6.13 9.66
CA ILE A 155 7.52 7.39 10.15
C ILE A 155 6.83 7.08 11.47
N ARG A 156 7.30 7.71 12.54
CA ARG A 156 6.72 7.60 13.88
C ARG A 156 5.74 8.72 14.13
N TYR A 157 4.61 8.36 14.74
CA TYR A 157 3.57 9.26 15.18
C TYR A 157 3.54 9.21 16.71
N LYS A 158 3.66 10.36 17.38
CA LYS A 158 3.62 10.44 18.84
C LYS A 158 2.67 11.53 19.33
N VAL A 159 2.08 11.33 20.50
CA VAL A 159 1.29 12.36 21.19
C VAL A 159 1.76 12.38 22.64
N ALA A 160 2.21 13.55 23.12
CA ALA A 160 2.77 13.71 24.45
C ALA A 160 3.88 12.67 24.79
N GLY A 161 4.73 12.36 23.82
CA GLY A 161 5.83 11.38 23.95
C GLY A 161 5.45 9.92 23.71
N GLU A 162 4.16 9.57 23.76
CA GLU A 162 3.67 8.20 23.60
C GLU A 162 3.51 7.81 22.13
N LEU A 163 3.89 6.57 21.79
CA LEU A 163 3.83 6.06 20.42
C LEU A 163 2.39 5.77 19.99
N LEU A 164 1.93 6.52 18.98
CA LEU A 164 0.58 6.45 18.43
C LEU A 164 0.50 5.55 17.19
N GLY A 165 1.55 5.49 16.39
CA GLY A 165 1.59 4.70 15.17
C GLY A 165 2.93 4.73 14.47
N ILE A 166 3.15 3.76 13.59
CA ILE A 166 4.35 3.61 12.77
C ILE A 166 3.95 3.23 11.35
N ALA A 167 4.43 4.02 10.38
CA ALA A 167 4.35 3.69 8.96
C ALA A 167 5.70 3.18 8.46
N ILE A 168 5.70 2.06 7.75
CA ILE A 168 6.86 1.53 7.03
C ILE A 168 6.73 1.95 5.57
N VAL A 169 7.78 2.60 5.05
CA VAL A 169 7.74 3.29 3.76
C VAL A 169 9.00 2.99 2.99
N ASP A 170 8.87 2.65 1.71
CA ASP A 170 10.00 2.66 0.78
C ASP A 170 10.05 3.97 0.02
N ILE A 171 11.27 4.41 -0.31
CA ILE A 171 11.53 5.54 -1.20
C ILE A 171 12.47 5.12 -2.33
N CYS A 172 12.17 5.61 -3.53
CA CYS A 172 13.10 5.66 -4.65
C CYS A 172 13.10 7.08 -5.22
N ALA A 173 13.96 7.35 -6.21
CA ALA A 173 14.14 8.67 -6.81
C ALA A 173 12.84 9.49 -7.04
N SER A 174 11.76 8.88 -7.56
CA SER A 174 10.49 9.59 -7.83
C SER A 174 9.25 8.98 -7.19
N LEU A 175 9.39 7.98 -6.30
CA LEU A 175 8.26 7.30 -5.67
C LEU A 175 8.36 7.11 -4.16
N LEU A 176 7.20 7.05 -3.54
CA LEU A 176 7.01 6.49 -2.19
C LEU A 176 6.09 5.28 -2.28
N ASN A 177 6.41 4.21 -1.56
CA ASN A 177 5.55 3.05 -1.43
C ASN A 177 5.14 2.86 0.04
N ALA A 178 3.84 2.93 0.32
CA ALA A 178 3.29 2.62 1.63
C ALA A 178 3.27 1.08 1.82
N VAL A 179 4.27 0.57 2.53
CA VAL A 179 4.45 -0.86 2.79
C VAL A 179 3.41 -1.32 3.81
N TYR A 180 3.43 -0.70 4.99
CA TYR A 180 2.58 -1.07 6.11
C TYR A 180 2.33 0.12 7.04
N PHE A 181 1.19 0.12 7.74
CA PHE A 181 0.90 1.10 8.77
C PHE A 181 0.12 0.44 9.90
N TYR A 182 0.69 0.48 11.10
CA TYR A 182 0.03 0.04 12.33
C TYR A 182 0.00 1.19 13.33
N PHE A 183 -1.02 1.17 14.19
CA PHE A 183 -1.30 2.29 15.08
C PHE A 183 -2.10 1.82 16.29
N ASN A 184 -2.22 2.69 17.29
CA ASN A 184 -2.99 2.39 18.48
C ASN A 184 -4.48 2.21 18.12
N PRO A 185 -5.05 0.99 18.25
CA PRO A 185 -6.42 0.73 17.84
C PRO A 185 -7.45 1.48 18.70
N ASP A 186 -7.08 1.94 19.90
CA ASP A 186 -7.97 2.72 20.78
C ASP A 186 -8.23 4.15 20.25
N GLU A 187 -7.46 4.59 19.25
CA GLU A 187 -7.45 5.95 18.72
C GLU A 187 -8.21 6.07 17.38
N GLU A 188 -9.23 5.23 17.15
CA GLU A 188 -9.98 5.19 15.88
C GLU A 188 -10.58 6.56 15.49
N LYS A 189 -10.99 7.34 16.49
CA LYS A 189 -11.54 8.70 16.32
C LYS A 189 -10.55 9.64 15.62
N ARG A 190 -9.25 9.40 15.72
CA ARG A 190 -8.20 10.18 15.04
C ARG A 190 -8.15 9.92 13.53
N SER A 191 -8.70 8.81 13.06
CA SER A 191 -8.64 8.39 11.65
C SER A 191 -7.20 8.27 11.14
N LEU A 192 -6.35 7.60 11.91
CA LEU A 192 -4.89 7.56 11.70
C LEU A 192 -4.48 7.02 10.33
N GLY A 193 -5.23 6.08 9.74
CA GLY A 193 -4.96 5.63 8.37
C GLY A 193 -5.10 6.75 7.33
N THR A 194 -6.08 7.64 7.49
CA THR A 194 -6.22 8.85 6.64
C THR A 194 -5.13 9.86 6.96
N PHE A 195 -4.81 10.06 8.24
CA PHE A 195 -3.75 10.97 8.65
C PHE A 195 -2.39 10.55 8.09
N ASN A 196 -2.05 9.26 8.14
CA ASN A 196 -0.82 8.72 7.55
C ASN A 196 -0.71 9.01 6.06
N ILE A 197 -1.76 8.81 5.27
CA ILE A 197 -1.72 9.15 3.83
C ILE A 197 -1.52 10.66 3.63
N LEU A 198 -2.14 11.52 4.46
CA LEU A 198 -1.90 12.96 4.39
C LEU A 198 -0.44 13.32 4.69
N THR A 199 0.17 12.67 5.66
CA THR A 199 1.60 12.80 5.99
C THR A 199 2.48 12.35 4.82
N LEU A 200 2.20 11.20 4.22
CA LEU A 200 2.95 10.70 3.06
C LEU A 200 2.83 11.62 1.84
N ILE A 201 1.65 12.23 1.63
CA ILE A 201 1.46 13.22 0.57
C ILE A 201 2.31 14.46 0.84
N GLU A 202 2.34 14.94 2.08
CA GLU A 202 3.14 16.12 2.43
C GLU A 202 4.64 15.84 2.28
N LEU A 203 5.12 14.69 2.76
CA LEU A 203 6.48 14.24 2.54
C LEU A 203 6.79 14.14 1.04
N GLY A 204 5.89 13.53 0.26
CA GLY A 204 6.05 13.40 -1.19
C GLY A 204 6.14 14.75 -1.90
N LYS A 205 5.34 15.74 -1.50
CA LYS A 205 5.43 17.10 -2.04
C LYS A 205 6.78 17.76 -1.75
N GLN A 206 7.27 17.62 -0.52
CA GLN A 206 8.55 18.20 -0.10
C GLN A 206 9.73 17.58 -0.85
N GLN A 207 9.64 16.29 -1.19
CA GLN A 207 10.69 15.54 -1.88
C GLN A 207 10.52 15.48 -3.41
N GLY A 208 9.50 16.14 -3.97
CA GLY A 208 9.26 16.12 -5.42
C GLY A 208 8.81 14.75 -5.97
N ILE A 209 8.20 13.92 -5.12
CA ILE A 209 7.72 12.58 -5.47
C ILE A 209 6.52 12.69 -6.43
N GLU A 210 6.57 11.89 -7.50
CA GLU A 210 5.55 11.85 -8.54
C GLU A 210 4.52 10.75 -8.31
N ASP A 211 4.96 9.62 -7.73
CA ASP A 211 4.12 8.45 -7.50
C ASP A 211 4.12 8.02 -6.02
N LEU A 212 2.97 8.16 -5.36
CA LEU A 212 2.71 7.57 -4.05
C LEU A 212 1.84 6.31 -4.22
N TYR A 213 2.45 5.14 -4.06
CA TYR A 213 1.78 3.85 -4.09
C TYR A 213 1.13 3.56 -2.74
N LEU A 214 -0.19 3.34 -2.74
CA LEU A 214 -1.00 3.11 -1.54
C LEU A 214 -1.40 1.64 -1.38
N GLY A 215 -0.88 0.77 -2.24
CA GLY A 215 -1.11 -0.66 -2.24
C GLY A 215 -2.35 -1.09 -2.99
N TYR A 216 -3.06 -2.08 -2.47
CA TYR A 216 -4.34 -2.49 -3.04
C TYR A 216 -5.49 -1.64 -2.50
N TRP A 217 -6.41 -1.34 -3.40
CA TRP A 217 -7.77 -0.95 -3.14
C TRP A 217 -8.67 -2.14 -3.50
N ILE A 218 -9.56 -2.51 -2.57
CA ILE A 218 -10.53 -3.58 -2.75
C ILE A 218 -11.88 -2.96 -2.42
N GLU A 219 -12.78 -2.92 -3.40
CA GLU A 219 -14.04 -2.19 -3.32
C GLU A 219 -14.90 -2.61 -2.12
N ASP A 220 -15.03 -3.93 -1.93
CA ASP A 220 -15.88 -4.52 -0.90
C ASP A 220 -15.29 -4.49 0.51
N ILE A 221 -14.05 -4.01 0.69
CA ILE A 221 -13.39 -3.97 1.99
C ILE A 221 -13.41 -2.55 2.54
N GLN A 222 -14.29 -2.34 3.52
CA GLN A 222 -14.47 -1.03 4.17
C GLN A 222 -13.15 -0.45 4.70
N ALA A 223 -12.29 -1.29 5.29
CA ALA A 223 -10.98 -0.88 5.81
C ALA A 223 -10.05 -0.31 4.72
N MET A 224 -10.30 -0.56 3.43
CA MET A 224 -9.50 -0.07 2.31
C MET A 224 -10.21 1.00 1.47
N SER A 225 -11.52 1.20 1.65
CA SER A 225 -12.33 2.17 0.91
C SER A 225 -11.81 3.61 0.97
N TYR A 226 -11.20 3.99 2.09
CA TYR A 226 -10.76 5.37 2.34
C TYR A 226 -9.66 5.85 1.37
N LYS A 227 -8.89 4.93 0.76
CA LYS A 227 -7.82 5.27 -0.20
C LYS A 227 -8.39 5.93 -1.46
N ALA A 228 -9.55 5.49 -1.93
CA ALA A 228 -10.22 6.08 -3.11
C ALA A 228 -10.72 7.53 -2.88
N ALA A 229 -10.75 7.99 -1.63
CA ALA A 229 -11.12 9.38 -1.31
C ALA A 229 -9.97 10.38 -1.56
N PHE A 230 -8.75 9.91 -1.78
CA PHE A 230 -7.61 10.74 -2.18
C PHE A 230 -7.65 10.92 -3.69
N LYS A 231 -7.83 12.16 -4.15
CA LYS A 231 -8.05 12.46 -5.57
C LYS A 231 -7.14 13.61 -6.04
N PRO A 232 -6.66 13.60 -7.30
CA PRO A 232 -6.78 12.48 -8.24
C PRO A 232 -5.99 11.24 -7.78
N HIS A 233 -6.47 10.04 -8.13
CA HIS A 233 -5.72 8.79 -7.98
C HIS A 233 -5.84 7.97 -9.27
N TYR A 234 -5.03 6.92 -9.37
CA TYR A 234 -4.99 6.01 -10.50
C TYR A 234 -5.20 4.59 -10.02
N LEU A 235 -5.97 3.81 -10.76
CA LEU A 235 -6.19 2.38 -10.55
C LEU A 235 -5.56 1.60 -11.70
N LEU A 236 -4.81 0.55 -11.39
CA LEU A 236 -4.25 -0.33 -12.43
C LEU A 236 -5.30 -1.36 -12.85
N GLN A 237 -5.80 -1.25 -14.08
CA GLN A 237 -6.78 -2.17 -14.66
C GLN A 237 -6.32 -2.54 -16.06
N ASP A 238 -6.34 -3.84 -16.38
CA ASP A 238 -5.94 -4.37 -17.69
C ASP A 238 -4.53 -3.91 -18.11
N GLY A 239 -3.60 -3.86 -17.14
CA GLY A 239 -2.21 -3.43 -17.36
C GLY A 239 -2.01 -1.92 -17.50
N GLN A 240 -3.07 -1.11 -17.41
CA GLN A 240 -3.02 0.34 -17.62
C GLN A 240 -3.50 1.13 -16.40
N TRP A 241 -2.86 2.27 -16.13
CA TRP A 241 -3.22 3.16 -15.04
C TRP A 241 -4.34 4.11 -15.47
N HIS A 242 -5.54 3.91 -14.92
CA HIS A 242 -6.73 4.71 -15.22
C HIS A 242 -6.93 5.82 -14.20
N LEU A 243 -7.06 7.07 -14.67
CA LEU A 243 -7.31 8.23 -13.81
C LEU A 243 -8.72 8.21 -13.22
N VAL A 244 -8.81 8.34 -11.89
CA VAL A 244 -10.04 8.57 -11.16
C VAL A 244 -9.97 9.92 -10.47
N ASP A 245 -10.75 10.87 -10.97
CA ASP A 245 -10.82 12.23 -10.43
C ASP A 245 -12.19 12.52 -9.80
N ARG A 246 -12.43 13.78 -9.45
CA ARG A 246 -13.72 14.20 -8.88
C ARG A 246 -14.83 14.33 -9.95
N LYS A 247 -14.47 14.48 -11.22
CA LYS A 247 -15.38 14.69 -12.35
C LYS A 247 -15.84 13.36 -12.97
N SER A 248 -15.00 12.32 -12.96
CA SER A 248 -15.26 11.02 -13.59
C SER A 248 -16.32 10.16 -12.87
N VAL A 249 -16.67 10.48 -11.62
CA VAL A 249 -17.78 9.81 -10.90
C VAL A 249 -19.15 10.12 -11.52
N LYS A 250 -19.32 11.25 -12.21
CA LYS A 250 -20.58 11.54 -12.91
C LYS A 250 -20.80 10.70 -14.19
N ALA A 251 -19.78 10.03 -14.71
CA ALA A 251 -19.84 9.33 -15.99
C ALA A 251 -20.08 7.82 -15.91
N LYS A 252 -20.00 7.19 -14.71
CA LYS A 252 -20.10 5.73 -14.54
C LYS A 252 -21.45 5.20 -14.01
N MET A 253 -22.48 6.05 -13.86
CA MET A 253 -23.86 5.62 -13.52
C MET A 253 -24.72 5.24 -14.75
N HIS A 254 -24.15 5.11 -15.95
CA HIS A 254 -24.87 4.73 -17.17
C HIS A 254 -24.33 3.50 -17.91
N LEU A 255 -23.35 2.79 -17.36
CA LEU A 255 -22.75 1.62 -18.04
C LEU A 255 -22.88 0.30 -17.27
N ILE A 256 -23.71 0.24 -16.22
CA ILE A 256 -24.03 -1.02 -15.49
C ILE A 256 -25.54 -1.23 -15.43
N SER A 257 -26.23 -0.97 -16.54
CA SER A 257 -27.64 -1.34 -16.71
C SER A 257 -27.95 -1.88 -18.11
N ASN A 258 -26.94 -2.31 -18.87
CA ASN A 258 -27.12 -3.06 -20.12
C ASN A 258 -25.83 -3.79 -20.47
N SER A 259 -25.64 -5.00 -19.93
CA SER A 259 -24.86 -6.12 -20.48
C SER A 259 -25.16 -7.37 -19.67
#